data_AF-A0A812W5H3-F1
#
_entry.id   AF-A0A812W5H3-F1
#
_cell.length_a   1.000
_cell.length_b   1.000
_cell.length_c   1.000
_cell.angle_alpha   90.00
_cell.angle_beta   90.00
_cell.angle_gamma   90.00
#
_symmetry.space_group_name_H-M   'P 1'
#
loop_
_entity.id
_entity.type
_entity.pdbx_description
1 polymer ?
#
loop_
_entity_poly.entity_id
_entity_poly.type
_entity_poly.pdbx_seq_one_letter_code
_entity_poly.pdbx_strand_id
1 'polypeptide(L)'
;MLAGPRDEDGHYFAAAFRWPADNSGGGPVITMPEGLSQEATMMLLRLRYGSDEVEADYILEARHFAELLDWPEVRKRCEAYLESLLAKPEEVDTASLLAVLSHAEESRSMPGRLKAAALAAAVRQWSRVAEAAEAESENPSTPSMLPSSRQSELGTLNRIRHRDGHVCGSLEEYLHAASDDLVAWERSLALDAPQAAKRKLEGAWRHWHQILFEYGHIFGADLAEKLRERTRHRRAQLREERSRQRGQDLRLPAGKVWFEATTDWQEVPRNAICAAGLEYHCDMQTGRNFARLAM
;
A
#
# COMPACT_ATOMS: atom_id res chain seq x y z
N MET A 1 -44.52 19.00 -33.56
CA MET A 1 -43.59 19.15 -32.42
C MET A 1 -42.22 18.74 -32.90
N LEU A 2 -41.41 19.73 -33.30
CA LEU A 2 -40.05 19.51 -33.76
C LEU A 2 -39.17 19.34 -32.52
N ALA A 3 -38.57 18.16 -32.35
CA ALA A 3 -37.54 17.93 -31.35
C ALA A 3 -36.38 18.88 -31.64
N GLY A 4 -35.98 19.66 -30.63
CA GLY A 4 -34.83 20.57 -30.72
C GLY A 4 -33.52 19.83 -31.00
N PRO A 5 -32.46 20.56 -31.38
CA PRO A 5 -31.17 19.96 -31.68
C PRO A 5 -30.64 19.31 -30.41
N ARG A 6 -30.47 17.98 -30.43
CA ARG A 6 -29.78 17.24 -29.38
C ARG A 6 -28.29 17.49 -29.58
N ASP A 7 -27.62 18.11 -28.60
CA ASP A 7 -26.18 18.09 -28.33
C ASP A 7 -25.28 17.36 -29.36
N GLU A 8 -25.10 17.90 -30.57
CA GLU A 8 -24.22 17.31 -31.61
C GLU A 8 -22.81 17.91 -31.61
N ASP A 9 -22.51 18.82 -30.67
CA ASP A 9 -21.28 19.62 -30.71
C ASP A 9 -20.06 18.94 -30.05
N GLY A 10 -20.20 17.70 -29.55
CA GLY A 10 -19.13 16.97 -28.83
C GLY A 10 -18.37 15.90 -29.62
N HIS A 11 -18.88 15.44 -30.76
CA HIS A 11 -18.33 14.25 -31.42
C HIS A 11 -17.15 14.57 -32.35
N TYR A 12 -15.98 13.98 -32.08
CA TYR A 12 -14.76 14.12 -32.89
C TYR A 12 -15.02 14.05 -34.40
N PHE A 13 -15.80 13.06 -34.84
CA PHE A 13 -16.15 12.89 -36.24
C PHE A 13 -17.13 13.96 -36.75
N ALA A 14 -18.11 14.39 -35.95
CA ALA A 14 -19.02 15.46 -36.35
C ALA A 14 -18.26 16.78 -36.55
N ALA A 15 -17.29 17.07 -35.67
CA ALA A 15 -16.38 18.21 -35.83
C ALA A 15 -15.49 18.06 -37.08
N ALA A 16 -14.89 16.89 -37.28
CA ALA A 16 -14.01 16.61 -38.42
C ALA A 16 -14.73 16.69 -39.78
N PHE A 17 -15.99 16.27 -39.85
CA PHE A 17 -16.81 16.38 -41.07
C PHE A 17 -17.35 17.80 -41.31
N ARG A 18 -17.56 18.60 -40.26
CA ARG A 18 -18.01 20.00 -40.37
C ARG A 18 -16.88 20.95 -40.80
N TRP A 19 -15.64 20.63 -40.44
CA TRP A 19 -14.45 21.42 -40.79
C TRP A 19 -13.44 20.56 -41.56
N PRO A 20 -13.72 20.21 -42.84
CA PRO A 20 -12.75 19.49 -43.65
C PRO A 20 -11.48 20.35 -43.76
N ALA A 21 -10.34 19.81 -43.33
CA ALA A 21 -9.07 20.49 -43.47
C ALA A 21 -8.87 20.88 -44.94
N ASP A 22 -8.60 22.17 -45.19
CA ASP A 22 -8.22 22.69 -46.50
C ASP A 22 -6.92 22.02 -46.95
N ASN A 23 -7.01 20.86 -47.60
CA ASN A 23 -5.88 20.22 -48.28
C ASN A 23 -6.38 19.48 -49.52
N SER A 24 -6.27 20.19 -50.65
CA SER A 24 -5.81 19.67 -51.94
C SER A 24 -6.27 18.27 -52.36
N GLY A 25 -7.46 18.19 -52.99
CA GLY A 25 -7.72 17.29 -54.12
C GLY A 25 -7.82 15.78 -53.86
N GLY A 26 -7.73 15.31 -52.62
CA GLY A 26 -8.11 13.95 -52.21
C GLY A 26 -9.46 13.98 -51.50
N GLY A 27 -10.25 12.90 -51.58
CA GLY A 27 -11.56 12.80 -50.90
C GLY A 27 -11.49 12.97 -49.37
N PRO A 28 -12.62 12.83 -48.65
CA PRO A 28 -12.68 13.07 -47.21
C PRO A 28 -11.93 11.99 -46.43
N VAL A 29 -10.62 12.17 -46.26
CA VAL A 29 -9.76 11.33 -45.43
C VAL A 29 -9.69 11.97 -44.04
N ILE A 30 -10.24 11.29 -43.04
CA ILE A 30 -10.08 11.68 -41.63
C ILE A 30 -8.91 10.92 -41.06
N THR A 31 -7.89 11.64 -40.61
CA THR A 31 -6.77 11.06 -39.87
C THR A 31 -7.24 10.69 -38.47
N MET A 32 -6.99 9.44 -38.07
CA MET A 32 -7.26 8.98 -36.71
C MET A 32 -6.20 9.55 -35.74
N PRO A 33 -6.54 9.75 -34.46
CA PRO A 33 -5.57 10.16 -33.43
C PRO A 33 -4.34 9.24 -33.40
N GLU A 34 -3.16 9.83 -33.18
CA GLU A 34 -1.91 9.08 -33.06
C GLU A 34 -1.96 8.11 -31.87
N GLY A 35 -1.38 6.92 -32.05
CA GLY A 35 -1.33 5.89 -31.02
C GLY A 35 -2.56 4.96 -30.98
N LEU A 36 -3.56 5.17 -31.84
CA LEU A 36 -4.66 4.21 -32.03
C LEU A 36 -4.25 3.12 -33.03
N SER A 37 -4.16 1.88 -32.55
CA SER A 37 -3.92 0.67 -33.32
C SER A 37 -5.06 0.38 -34.29
N GLN A 38 -4.74 -0.35 -35.36
CA GLN A 38 -5.74 -0.72 -36.37
C GLN A 38 -6.80 -1.65 -35.76
N GLU A 39 -6.37 -2.53 -34.87
CA GLU A 39 -7.18 -3.50 -34.15
C GLU A 39 -8.16 -2.80 -33.19
N ALA A 40 -7.67 -1.87 -32.37
CA ALA A 40 -8.52 -1.06 -31.51
C ALA A 40 -9.49 -0.19 -32.30
N THR A 41 -9.06 0.36 -33.46
CA THR A 41 -9.95 1.10 -34.38
C THR A 41 -11.10 0.23 -34.87
N MET A 42 -10.79 -0.99 -35.33
CA MET A 42 -11.80 -1.92 -35.82
C MET A 42 -12.77 -2.34 -34.71
N MET A 43 -12.27 -2.61 -33.51
CA MET A 43 -13.10 -2.92 -32.36
C MET A 43 -14.02 -1.74 -31.99
N LEU A 44 -13.49 -0.52 -31.92
CA LEU A 44 -14.25 0.69 -31.65
C LEU A 44 -15.39 0.90 -32.65
N LEU A 45 -15.12 0.72 -33.94
CA LEU A 45 -16.14 0.83 -34.99
C LEU A 45 -17.18 -0.27 -34.85
N ARG A 46 -16.77 -1.53 -34.63
CA ARG A 46 -17.71 -2.65 -34.41
C ARG A 46 -18.65 -2.38 -33.23
N LEU A 47 -18.11 -1.94 -32.10
CA LEU A 47 -18.89 -1.58 -30.91
C LEU A 47 -19.84 -0.41 -31.18
N ARG A 48 -19.40 0.59 -31.95
CA ARG A 48 -20.23 1.74 -32.33
C ARG A 48 -21.41 1.35 -33.22
N TYR A 49 -21.22 0.39 -34.12
CA TYR A 49 -22.24 -0.09 -35.06
C TYR A 49 -23.04 -1.30 -34.55
N GLY A 50 -22.92 -1.66 -33.27
CA GLY A 50 -23.82 -2.60 -32.60
C GLY A 50 -23.29 -4.01 -32.39
N SER A 51 -21.99 -4.26 -32.60
CA SER A 51 -21.37 -5.48 -32.08
C SER A 51 -21.27 -5.43 -30.56
N ASP A 52 -21.36 -6.60 -29.93
CA ASP A 52 -21.14 -6.79 -28.49
C ASP A 52 -19.80 -7.50 -28.20
N GLU A 53 -19.02 -7.81 -29.24
CA GLU A 53 -17.71 -8.44 -29.10
C GLU A 53 -16.67 -7.41 -28.65
N VAL A 54 -16.09 -7.65 -27.46
CA VAL A 54 -15.00 -6.86 -26.89
C VAL A 54 -13.77 -7.76 -26.76
N GLU A 55 -12.67 -7.37 -27.38
CA GLU A 55 -11.37 -8.06 -27.28
C GLU A 55 -10.60 -7.51 -26.07
N ALA A 56 -10.10 -8.41 -25.22
CA ALA A 56 -9.44 -8.04 -23.97
C ALA A 56 -8.12 -7.28 -24.20
N ASP A 57 -7.36 -7.65 -25.22
CA ASP A 57 -6.02 -7.10 -25.49
C ASP A 57 -6.05 -5.60 -25.82
N TYR A 58 -7.14 -5.12 -26.44
CA TYR A 58 -7.28 -3.74 -26.91
C TYR A 58 -8.27 -2.91 -26.08
N ILE A 59 -8.78 -3.46 -24.98
CA ILE A 59 -9.90 -2.83 -24.27
C ILE A 59 -9.55 -1.50 -23.60
N LEU A 60 -8.34 -1.39 -23.04
CA LEU A 60 -7.88 -0.17 -22.38
C LEU A 60 -7.69 0.95 -23.39
N GLU A 61 -7.10 0.61 -24.53
CA GLU A 61 -6.90 1.51 -25.66
C GLU A 61 -8.25 1.99 -26.22
N ALA A 62 -9.16 1.06 -26.51
CA ALA A 62 -10.49 1.42 -26.99
C ALA A 62 -11.29 2.22 -25.97
N ARG A 63 -11.18 1.93 -24.67
CA ARG A 63 -11.83 2.73 -23.62
C ARG A 63 -11.30 4.17 -23.62
N HIS A 64 -9.98 4.35 -23.74
CA HIS A 64 -9.35 5.67 -23.82
C HIS A 64 -9.82 6.46 -25.05
N PHE A 65 -9.77 5.85 -26.24
CA PHE A 65 -10.19 6.51 -27.46
C PHE A 65 -11.70 6.68 -27.57
N ALA A 66 -12.52 5.81 -26.97
CA ALA A 66 -13.98 6.04 -26.87
C ALA A 66 -14.30 7.29 -26.03
N GLU A 67 -13.47 7.63 -25.06
CA GLU A 67 -13.57 8.89 -24.33
C GLU A 67 -13.14 10.08 -25.19
N LEU A 68 -12.01 9.96 -25.88
CA LEU A 68 -11.49 11.02 -26.78
C LEU A 68 -12.46 11.34 -27.93
N LEU A 69 -13.10 10.31 -28.49
CA LEU A 69 -14.06 10.42 -29.59
C LEU A 69 -15.48 10.85 -29.14
N ASP A 70 -15.68 11.02 -27.84
CA ASP A 70 -16.97 11.31 -27.19
C ASP A 70 -18.06 10.28 -27.52
N TRP A 71 -17.73 9.00 -27.33
CA TRP A 71 -18.62 7.85 -27.55
C TRP A 71 -19.00 7.18 -26.21
N PRO A 72 -19.90 7.80 -25.41
CA PRO A 72 -20.17 7.36 -24.04
C PRO A 72 -20.75 5.95 -23.96
N GLU A 73 -21.53 5.51 -24.95
CA GLU A 73 -22.10 4.16 -24.97
C GLU A 73 -21.05 3.07 -25.24
N VAL A 74 -20.07 3.35 -26.11
CA VAL A 74 -18.93 2.45 -26.35
C VAL A 74 -18.05 2.39 -25.11
N ARG A 75 -17.77 3.55 -24.50
CA ARG A 75 -17.01 3.63 -23.24
C ARG A 75 -17.68 2.80 -22.14
N LYS A 76 -18.99 2.92 -21.94
CA LYS A 76 -19.74 2.13 -20.94
C LYS A 76 -19.64 0.63 -21.20
N ARG A 77 -19.66 0.18 -22.46
CA ARG A 77 -19.50 -1.24 -22.82
C ARG A 77 -18.10 -1.74 -22.47
N CYS A 78 -17.05 -1.00 -22.81
CA CYS A 78 -15.68 -1.33 -22.41
C CYS A 78 -15.54 -1.38 -20.88
N GLU A 79 -16.13 -0.42 -20.17
CA GLU A 79 -16.12 -0.40 -18.70
C GLU A 79 -16.86 -1.59 -18.08
N ALA A 80 -18.03 -1.97 -18.61
CA ALA A 80 -18.78 -3.14 -18.14
C ALA A 80 -18.02 -4.45 -18.38
N TYR A 81 -17.34 -4.57 -19.53
CA TYR A 81 -16.52 -5.73 -19.80
C TYR A 81 -15.28 -5.78 -18.89
N LEU A 82 -14.61 -4.64 -18.64
CA LEU A 82 -13.54 -4.54 -17.64
C LEU A 82 -14.02 -4.96 -16.25
N GLU A 83 -15.22 -4.52 -15.82
CA GLU A 83 -15.81 -4.96 -14.54
C GLU A 83 -16.00 -6.48 -14.50
N SER A 84 -16.45 -7.08 -15.61
CA SER A 84 -16.63 -8.53 -15.71
C SER A 84 -15.32 -9.31 -15.63
N LEU A 85 -14.25 -8.80 -16.26
CA LEU A 85 -12.91 -9.39 -16.19
C LEU A 85 -12.33 -9.27 -14.76
N LEU A 86 -12.45 -8.10 -14.14
CA LEU A 86 -11.95 -7.86 -12.79
C LEU A 86 -12.72 -8.63 -11.71
N ALA A 87 -13.99 -8.98 -11.96
CA ALA A 87 -14.76 -9.85 -11.08
C ALA A 87 -14.19 -11.28 -11.02
N LYS A 88 -13.55 -11.73 -12.11
CA LYS A 88 -12.94 -13.05 -12.23
C LYS A 88 -11.44 -12.96 -12.56
N PRO A 89 -10.60 -12.50 -11.61
CA PRO A 89 -9.16 -12.33 -11.86
C PRO A 89 -8.43 -13.64 -12.18
N GLU A 90 -9.09 -14.79 -12.00
CA GLU A 90 -8.52 -16.12 -12.27
C GLU A 90 -8.50 -16.46 -13.77
N GLU A 91 -9.40 -15.87 -14.54
CA GLU A 91 -9.55 -16.11 -15.98
C GLU A 91 -8.70 -15.12 -16.80
N VAL A 92 -8.05 -14.15 -16.15
CA VAL A 92 -7.28 -13.09 -16.78
C VAL A 92 -5.78 -13.36 -16.59
N ASP A 93 -5.01 -13.18 -17.65
CA ASP A 93 -3.56 -13.27 -17.58
C ASP A 93 -2.97 -12.16 -16.69
N THR A 94 -1.84 -12.47 -16.06
CA THR A 94 -1.20 -11.57 -15.10
C THR A 94 -0.75 -10.26 -15.75
N ALA A 95 -0.34 -10.30 -17.03
CA ALA A 95 0.11 -9.13 -17.76
C ALA A 95 -1.05 -8.16 -18.04
N SER A 96 -2.21 -8.65 -18.47
CA SER A 96 -3.40 -7.79 -18.64
C SER A 96 -3.91 -7.22 -17.33
N LEU A 97 -3.91 -7.97 -16.22
CA LEU A 97 -4.30 -7.42 -14.92
C LEU A 97 -3.36 -6.29 -14.48
N LEU A 98 -2.06 -6.43 -14.69
CA LEU A 98 -1.08 -5.38 -14.42
C LEU A 98 -1.29 -4.15 -15.32
N ALA A 99 -1.60 -4.35 -16.60
CA ALA A 99 -1.91 -3.25 -17.52
C ALA A 99 -3.18 -2.49 -17.12
N VAL A 100 -4.22 -3.21 -16.65
CA VAL A 100 -5.45 -2.58 -16.14
C VAL A 100 -5.16 -1.78 -14.87
N LEU A 101 -4.31 -2.30 -13.97
CA LEU A 101 -3.91 -1.62 -12.75
C LEU A 101 -3.08 -0.36 -13.02
N SER A 102 -2.06 -0.45 -13.87
CA SER A 102 -1.25 0.71 -14.23
C SER A 102 -2.11 1.79 -14.88
N HIS A 103 -3.01 1.41 -15.79
CA HIS A 103 -3.95 2.34 -16.39
C HIS A 103 -4.93 2.94 -15.37
N ALA A 104 -5.38 2.17 -14.36
CA ALA A 104 -6.25 2.66 -13.30
C ALA A 104 -5.57 3.70 -12.40
N GLU A 105 -4.28 3.56 -12.15
CA GLU A 105 -3.48 4.53 -11.39
C GLU A 105 -3.25 5.82 -12.19
N GLU A 106 -2.83 5.69 -13.45
CA GLU A 106 -2.48 6.83 -14.31
C GLU A 106 -3.69 7.62 -14.82
N SER A 107 -4.80 6.93 -15.08
CA SER A 107 -5.98 7.55 -15.69
C SER A 107 -6.79 8.36 -14.67
N ARG A 108 -6.90 9.67 -14.91
CA ARG A 108 -7.80 10.55 -14.14
C ARG A 108 -9.28 10.32 -14.46
N SER A 109 -9.58 9.79 -15.64
CA SER A 109 -10.94 9.65 -16.13
C SER A 109 -11.56 8.27 -15.87
N MET A 110 -10.79 7.32 -15.33
CA MET A 110 -11.35 6.02 -14.96
C MET A 110 -12.30 6.15 -13.76
N PRO A 111 -13.52 5.56 -13.83
CA PRO A 111 -14.47 5.57 -12.72
C PRO A 111 -13.89 4.99 -11.44
N GLY A 112 -14.17 5.62 -10.29
CA GLY A 112 -13.69 5.16 -8.98
C GLY A 112 -14.09 3.71 -8.65
N ARG A 113 -15.26 3.26 -9.12
CA ARG A 113 -15.71 1.87 -9.01
C ARG A 113 -14.77 0.88 -9.71
N LEU A 114 -14.25 1.24 -10.89
CA LEU A 114 -13.36 0.41 -11.67
C LEU A 114 -11.96 0.38 -11.04
N LYS A 115 -11.48 1.53 -10.54
CA LYS A 115 -10.24 1.58 -9.76
C LYS A 115 -10.32 0.67 -8.53
N ALA A 116 -11.42 0.75 -7.78
CA ALA A 116 -11.64 -0.12 -6.63
C ALA A 116 -11.72 -1.60 -7.03
N ALA A 117 -12.39 -1.93 -8.14
CA ALA A 117 -12.48 -3.29 -8.64
C ALA A 117 -11.10 -3.85 -9.08
N ALA A 118 -10.27 -3.02 -9.71
CA ALA A 118 -8.93 -3.39 -10.15
C ALA A 118 -8.03 -3.67 -8.93
N LEU A 119 -8.01 -2.76 -7.95
CA LEU A 119 -7.28 -2.96 -6.70
C LEU A 119 -7.78 -4.21 -5.94
N ALA A 120 -9.09 -4.43 -5.89
CA ALA A 120 -9.66 -5.61 -5.26
C ALA A 120 -9.26 -6.91 -6.00
N ALA A 121 -9.18 -6.88 -7.33
CA ALA A 121 -8.70 -8.00 -8.15
C ALA A 121 -7.22 -8.31 -7.85
N ALA A 122 -6.38 -7.28 -7.78
CA ALA A 122 -4.97 -7.41 -7.41
C ALA A 122 -4.79 -8.07 -6.04
N VAL A 123 -5.54 -7.60 -5.04
CA VAL A 123 -5.51 -8.18 -3.68
C VAL A 123 -5.99 -9.63 -3.68
N ARG A 124 -7.05 -9.97 -4.42
CA ARG A 124 -7.52 -11.37 -4.56
C ARG A 124 -6.44 -12.27 -5.15
N GLN A 125 -5.80 -11.83 -6.24
CA GLN A 125 -4.74 -12.59 -6.89
C GLN A 125 -3.52 -12.77 -5.99
N TRP A 126 -3.10 -11.72 -5.27
CA TRP A 126 -2.04 -11.79 -4.27
C TRP A 126 -2.37 -12.79 -3.15
N SER A 127 -3.62 -12.76 -2.64
CA SER A 127 -4.10 -13.70 -1.60
C SER A 127 -3.91 -15.14 -2.04
N ARG A 128 -4.34 -15.44 -3.26
CA ARG A 128 -4.28 -16.78 -3.84
C ARG A 128 -2.85 -17.27 -4.00
N VAL A 129 -1.94 -16.40 -4.44
CA VAL A 129 -0.52 -16.75 -4.56
C VAL A 129 0.09 -17.04 -3.19
N ALA A 130 -0.27 -16.26 -2.16
CA ALA A 130 0.19 -16.50 -0.80
C ALA A 130 -0.38 -17.81 -0.22
N GLU A 131 -1.68 -18.07 -0.39
CA GLU A 131 -2.33 -19.32 0.05
C GLU A 131 -1.80 -20.56 -0.68
N ALA A 132 -1.55 -20.46 -2.00
CA ALA A 132 -0.94 -21.53 -2.76
C ALA A 132 0.49 -21.82 -2.28
N ALA A 133 1.28 -20.78 -1.98
CA ALA A 133 2.63 -20.92 -1.44
C ALA A 133 2.63 -21.57 -0.04
N GLU A 134 1.65 -21.24 0.82
CA GLU A 134 1.45 -21.90 2.11
C GLU A 134 1.08 -23.38 1.94
N ALA A 135 0.13 -23.71 1.06
CA ALA A 135 -0.30 -25.09 0.80
C ALA A 135 0.80 -25.97 0.19
N GLU A 136 1.67 -25.40 -0.65
CA GLU A 136 2.86 -26.06 -1.20
C GLU A 136 3.92 -26.35 -0.12
N SER A 137 4.07 -25.46 0.87
CA SER A 137 4.97 -25.69 2.01
C SER A 137 4.49 -26.83 2.91
N GLU A 138 3.18 -27.09 2.97
CA GLU A 138 2.60 -28.18 3.77
C GLU A 138 2.65 -29.55 3.05
N ASN A 139 2.65 -29.56 1.71
CA ASN A 139 2.64 -30.78 0.88
C ASN A 139 3.86 -30.84 -0.08
N PRO A 140 5.00 -31.41 0.34
CA PRO A 140 6.25 -31.43 -0.42
C PRO A 140 6.26 -32.37 -1.64
N SER A 141 5.15 -33.03 -1.97
CA SER A 141 5.02 -33.97 -3.09
C SER A 141 4.75 -33.29 -4.45
N THR A 142 4.49 -31.99 -4.45
CA THR A 142 4.35 -31.16 -5.66
C THR A 142 5.65 -30.39 -5.94
N PRO A 143 6.13 -30.33 -7.21
CA PRO A 143 7.31 -29.54 -7.54
C PRO A 143 7.01 -28.05 -7.32
N SER A 144 7.53 -27.53 -6.20
CA SER A 144 7.41 -26.11 -5.84
C SER A 144 7.97 -25.22 -6.95
N MET A 145 7.16 -24.27 -7.43
CA MET A 145 7.64 -23.22 -8.36
C MET A 145 8.39 -22.09 -7.65
N LEU A 146 8.30 -22.01 -6.31
CA LEU A 146 8.88 -20.92 -5.52
C LEU A 146 9.99 -21.42 -4.57
N PRO A 147 11.01 -20.59 -4.29
CA PRO A 147 11.97 -20.87 -3.22
C PRO A 147 11.27 -20.95 -1.86
N SER A 148 11.74 -21.85 -0.98
CA SER A 148 11.18 -22.02 0.39
C SER A 148 11.24 -20.74 1.24
N SER A 149 12.25 -19.90 1.02
CA SER A 149 12.36 -18.58 1.63
C SER A 149 11.21 -17.66 1.20
N ARG A 150 10.83 -17.68 -0.08
CA ARG A 150 9.73 -16.88 -0.61
C ARG A 150 8.37 -17.39 -0.14
N GLN A 151 8.19 -18.70 0.00
CA GLN A 151 6.98 -19.28 0.59
C GLN A 151 6.80 -18.84 2.04
N SER A 152 7.88 -18.92 2.84
CA SER A 152 7.88 -18.48 4.24
C SER A 152 7.62 -16.97 4.39
N GLU A 153 8.17 -16.18 3.48
CA GLU A 153 7.92 -14.73 3.43
C GLU A 153 6.46 -14.43 3.11
N LEU A 154 5.89 -15.05 2.08
CA LEU A 154 4.50 -14.87 1.68
C LEU A 154 3.52 -15.27 2.80
N GLY A 155 3.77 -16.39 3.49
CA GLY A 155 2.93 -16.79 4.63
C GLY A 155 3.00 -15.82 5.81
N THR A 156 4.14 -15.15 5.98
CA THR A 156 4.27 -14.08 6.98
C THR A 156 3.52 -12.82 6.56
N LEU A 157 3.64 -12.41 5.29
CA LEU A 157 2.90 -11.28 4.74
C LEU A 157 1.38 -11.50 4.78
N ASN A 158 0.91 -12.75 4.57
CA ASN A 158 -0.51 -13.08 4.64
C ASN A 158 -1.05 -12.91 6.08
N ARG A 159 -0.28 -13.35 7.08
CA ARG A 159 -0.60 -13.12 8.50
C ARG A 159 -0.66 -11.63 8.85
N ILE A 160 0.28 -10.83 8.34
CA ILE A 160 0.27 -9.36 8.50
C ILE A 160 -1.01 -8.76 7.91
N ARG A 161 -1.37 -9.14 6.69
CA ARG A 161 -2.59 -8.66 6.05
C ARG A 161 -3.85 -9.01 6.83
N HIS A 162 -3.98 -10.24 7.33
CA HIS A 162 -5.15 -10.64 8.10
C HIS A 162 -5.33 -9.84 9.39
N ARG A 163 -4.22 -9.41 9.99
CA ARG A 163 -4.23 -8.65 11.24
C ARG A 163 -4.38 -7.14 11.02
N ASP A 164 -3.54 -6.57 10.17
CA ASP A 164 -3.38 -5.12 10.03
C ASP A 164 -4.14 -4.59 8.79
N GLY A 165 -4.60 -5.47 7.89
CA GLY A 165 -5.34 -5.09 6.68
C GLY A 165 -4.47 -4.55 5.54
N HIS A 166 -3.15 -4.47 5.73
CA HIS A 166 -2.21 -3.93 4.76
C HIS A 166 -1.59 -5.03 3.90
N VAL A 167 -1.41 -4.73 2.60
CA VAL A 167 -0.65 -5.56 1.67
C VAL A 167 0.71 -4.87 1.46
N CYS A 168 1.79 -5.60 1.74
CA CYS A 168 3.15 -5.12 1.58
C CYS A 168 3.88 -5.95 0.51
N GLY A 169 4.79 -5.33 -0.24
CA GLY A 169 5.56 -6.01 -1.27
C GLY A 169 6.65 -6.92 -0.69
N SER A 170 7.19 -6.56 0.47
CA SER A 170 8.19 -7.33 1.21
C SER A 170 8.06 -7.17 2.73
N LEU A 171 8.65 -8.11 3.48
CA LEU A 171 8.74 -7.98 4.94
C LEU A 171 9.61 -6.81 5.38
N GLU A 172 10.65 -6.47 4.61
CA GLU A 172 11.53 -5.33 4.90
C GLU A 172 10.76 -4.01 4.80
N GLU A 173 9.94 -3.84 3.76
CA GLU A 173 9.07 -2.68 3.59
C GLU A 173 8.10 -2.54 4.76
N TYR A 174 7.41 -3.62 5.13
CA TYR A 174 6.52 -3.62 6.28
C TYR A 174 7.26 -3.24 7.57
N LEU A 175 8.39 -3.87 7.86
CA LEU A 175 9.15 -3.62 9.10
C LEU A 175 9.62 -2.18 9.19
N HIS A 176 10.04 -1.57 8.07
CA HIS A 176 10.39 -0.16 8.03
C HIS A 176 9.19 0.74 8.29
N ALA A 177 8.11 0.60 7.51
CA ALA A 177 6.91 1.42 7.64
C ALA A 177 6.30 1.30 9.05
N ALA A 178 6.11 0.07 9.53
CA ALA A 178 5.58 -0.20 10.85
C ALA A 178 6.48 0.36 11.96
N SER A 179 7.81 0.28 11.83
CA SER A 179 8.71 0.87 12.85
C SER A 179 8.56 2.39 12.93
N ASP A 180 8.37 3.05 11.78
CA ASP A 180 8.28 4.51 11.69
C ASP A 180 6.93 4.99 12.23
N ASP A 181 5.84 4.28 11.89
CA ASP A 181 4.50 4.53 12.41
C ASP A 181 4.39 4.26 13.91
N LEU A 182 5.03 3.21 14.43
CA LEU A 182 5.04 2.92 15.86
C LEU A 182 5.80 3.98 16.66
N VAL A 183 6.90 4.50 16.12
CA VAL A 183 7.64 5.61 16.73
C VAL A 183 6.81 6.90 16.69
N ALA A 184 6.13 7.17 15.57
CA ALA A 184 5.24 8.33 15.46
C ALA A 184 4.04 8.23 16.42
N TRP A 185 3.46 7.04 16.56
CA TRP A 185 2.39 6.79 17.53
C TRP A 185 2.89 6.98 18.97
N GLU A 186 4.06 6.42 19.31
CA GLU A 186 4.70 6.61 20.61
C GLU A 186 4.98 8.09 20.92
N ARG A 187 5.34 8.89 19.90
CA ARG A 187 5.53 10.35 20.03
C ARG A 187 4.21 11.08 20.29
N SER A 188 3.13 10.66 19.64
CA SER A 188 1.80 11.29 19.78
C SER A 188 1.09 10.93 21.10
N LEU A 189 1.54 9.87 21.78
CA LEU A 189 0.96 9.42 23.03
C LEU A 189 1.31 10.35 24.19
N ALA A 190 0.30 11.06 24.69
CA ALA A 190 0.43 11.89 25.87
C ALA A 190 0.73 11.05 27.14
N LEU A 191 1.36 11.66 28.14
CA LEU A 191 1.75 10.98 29.39
C LEU A 191 0.53 10.45 30.18
N ASP A 192 -0.59 11.16 30.09
CA ASP A 192 -1.90 10.85 30.68
C ASP A 192 -2.76 9.96 29.78
N ALA A 193 -2.22 9.46 28.66
CA ALA A 193 -2.96 8.57 27.77
C ALA A 193 -3.51 7.34 28.52
N PRO A 194 -4.74 6.90 28.18
CA PRO A 194 -5.37 5.75 28.82
C PRO A 194 -4.48 4.51 28.78
N GLN A 195 -4.48 3.73 29.87
CA GLN A 195 -3.69 2.49 29.96
C GLN A 195 -4.00 1.51 28.83
N ALA A 196 -5.24 1.53 28.31
CA ALA A 196 -5.65 0.76 27.15
C ALA A 196 -4.86 1.14 25.88
N ALA A 197 -4.60 2.43 25.65
CA ALA A 197 -3.82 2.90 24.51
C ALA A 197 -2.34 2.50 24.63
N LYS A 198 -1.77 2.61 25.84
CA LYS A 198 -0.40 2.16 26.13
C LYS A 198 -0.23 0.64 25.88
N ARG A 199 -1.19 -0.17 26.36
CA ARG A 199 -1.22 -1.62 26.10
C ARG A 199 -1.34 -1.97 24.61
N LYS A 200 -2.10 -1.19 23.84
CA LYS A 200 -2.20 -1.38 22.38
C LYS A 200 -0.88 -1.10 21.68
N LEU A 201 -0.18 -0.02 22.03
CA LEU A 201 1.15 0.28 21.50
C LEU A 201 2.14 -0.85 21.83
N GLU A 202 2.15 -1.35 23.07
CA GLU A 202 3.00 -2.49 23.45
C GLU A 202 2.67 -3.77 22.67
N GLY A 203 1.38 -4.05 22.45
CA GLY A 203 0.93 -5.18 21.63
C GLY A 203 1.37 -5.06 20.17
N ALA A 204 1.44 -3.83 19.65
CA ALA A 204 1.94 -3.56 18.30
C ALA A 204 3.47 -3.72 18.22
N TRP A 205 4.23 -3.23 19.21
CA TRP A 205 5.67 -3.49 19.31
C TRP A 205 6.00 -4.99 19.44
N ARG A 206 5.23 -5.74 20.22
CA ARG A 206 5.41 -7.20 20.34
C ARG A 206 5.22 -7.91 19.00
N HIS A 207 4.23 -7.48 18.22
CA HIS A 207 4.03 -8.02 16.87
C HIS A 207 5.17 -7.69 15.95
N TRP A 208 5.60 -6.42 15.91
CA TRP A 208 6.74 -6.01 15.12
C TRP A 208 8.00 -6.83 15.45
N HIS A 209 8.24 -7.10 16.74
CA HIS A 209 9.33 -7.97 17.17
C HIS A 209 9.19 -9.43 16.71
N GLN A 210 7.97 -9.97 16.70
CA GLN A 210 7.71 -11.32 16.16
C GLN A 210 8.01 -11.38 14.65
N ILE A 211 7.54 -10.40 13.88
CA ILE A 211 7.81 -10.33 12.43
C ILE A 211 9.31 -10.12 12.17
N LEU A 212 9.99 -9.30 12.98
CA LEU A 212 11.44 -9.10 12.87
C LEU A 212 12.20 -10.41 13.11
N PHE A 213 11.76 -11.24 14.05
CA PHE A 213 12.36 -12.55 14.30
C PHE A 213 12.20 -13.48 13.09
N GLU A 214 11.00 -13.52 12.49
CA GLU A 214 10.73 -14.31 11.29
C GLU A 214 11.54 -13.81 10.08
N TYR A 215 11.65 -12.50 9.91
CA TYR A 215 12.54 -11.89 8.91
C TYR A 215 14.00 -12.31 9.10
N GLY A 216 14.49 -12.32 10.34
CA GLY A 216 15.83 -12.79 10.67
C GLY A 216 16.04 -14.29 10.40
N HIS A 217 14.99 -15.10 10.54
CA HIS A 217 15.04 -16.52 10.20
C HIS A 217 15.12 -16.75 8.68
N ILE A 218 14.40 -15.94 7.89
CA ILE A 218 14.31 -16.09 6.43
C ILE A 218 15.53 -15.48 5.71
N PHE A 219 15.94 -14.27 6.11
CA PHE A 219 16.96 -13.47 5.40
C PHE A 219 18.29 -13.35 6.13
N GLY A 220 18.35 -13.77 7.40
CA GLY A 220 19.55 -13.77 8.23
C GLY A 220 19.49 -12.79 9.41
N ALA A 221 20.12 -13.20 10.51
CA ALA A 221 20.07 -12.48 11.79
C ALA A 221 20.70 -11.08 11.72
N ASP A 222 21.74 -10.89 10.89
CA ASP A 222 22.45 -9.62 10.78
C ASP A 222 21.57 -8.50 10.22
N LEU A 223 20.69 -8.80 9.26
CA LEU A 223 19.75 -7.83 8.69
C LEU A 223 18.68 -7.45 9.72
N ALA A 224 18.16 -8.44 10.45
CA ALA A 224 17.20 -8.20 11.52
C ALA A 224 17.80 -7.35 12.65
N GLU A 225 19.06 -7.58 13.05
CA GLU A 225 19.69 -6.78 14.11
C GLU A 225 19.94 -5.34 13.67
N LYS A 226 20.30 -5.08 12.40
CA LYS A 226 20.39 -3.70 11.87
C LYS A 226 19.08 -2.93 12.01
N LEU A 227 17.96 -3.56 11.67
CA LEU A 227 16.62 -2.96 11.84
C LEU A 227 16.28 -2.73 13.31
N ARG A 228 16.66 -3.69 14.16
CA ARG A 228 16.49 -3.60 15.61
C ARG A 228 17.26 -2.44 16.21
N GLU A 229 18.53 -2.28 15.84
CA GLU A 229 19.42 -1.21 16.29
C GLU A 229 18.91 0.16 15.86
N ARG A 230 18.53 0.30 14.58
CA ARG A 230 17.90 1.53 14.06
C ARG A 230 16.67 1.92 14.88
N THR A 231 15.79 0.96 15.14
CA THR A 231 14.55 1.19 15.89
C THR A 231 14.84 1.53 17.35
N ARG A 232 15.76 0.82 18.00
CA ARG A 232 16.24 1.12 19.36
C ARG A 232 16.80 2.54 19.46
N HIS A 233 17.61 2.95 18.48
CA HIS A 233 18.19 4.29 18.42
C HIS A 233 17.10 5.37 18.29
N ARG A 234 16.14 5.20 17.37
CA ARG A 234 15.01 6.11 17.19
C ARG A 234 14.16 6.24 18.45
N ARG A 235 13.86 5.13 19.12
CA ARG A 235 13.12 5.14 20.38
C ARG A 235 13.91 5.79 21.52
N ALA A 236 15.25 5.69 21.51
CA ALA A 236 16.11 6.38 22.46
C ALA A 236 16.08 7.90 22.25
N GLN A 237 16.19 8.36 21.00
CA GLN A 237 16.06 9.77 20.65
C GLN A 237 14.70 10.34 21.09
N LEU A 238 13.61 9.62 20.80
CA LEU A 238 12.26 10.04 21.19
C LEU A 238 12.11 10.18 22.72
N ARG A 239 12.71 9.28 23.50
CA ARG A 239 12.71 9.36 24.97
C ARG A 239 13.54 10.54 25.47
N GLU A 240 14.68 10.81 24.84
CA GLU A 240 15.49 11.98 25.18
C GLU A 240 14.73 13.29 24.88
N GLU A 241 14.03 13.36 23.74
CA GLU A 241 13.16 14.49 23.39
C GLU A 241 12.06 14.69 24.44
N ARG A 242 11.32 13.63 24.81
CA ARG A 242 10.25 13.69 25.81
C ARG A 242 10.78 14.02 27.21
N SER A 243 11.92 13.46 27.58
CA SER A 243 12.64 13.81 28.82
C SER A 243 12.97 15.30 28.88
N ARG A 244 13.54 15.86 27.80
CA ARG A 244 13.88 17.29 27.72
C ARG A 244 12.62 18.16 27.80
N GLN A 245 11.58 17.82 27.03
CA GLN A 245 10.32 18.56 27.04
C GLN A 245 9.66 18.54 28.42
N ARG A 246 9.60 17.37 29.06
CA ARG A 246 9.06 17.24 30.42
C ARG A 246 9.90 17.99 31.45
N GLY A 247 11.22 17.98 31.29
CA GLY A 247 12.13 18.76 32.14
C GLY A 247 11.89 20.27 32.03
N GLN A 248 11.56 20.77 30.85
CA GLN A 248 11.16 22.16 30.61
C GLN A 248 9.80 22.47 31.23
N ASP A 249 8.80 21.60 31.02
CA ASP A 249 7.44 21.76 31.58
C ASP A 249 7.46 21.83 33.11
N LEU A 250 8.28 20.98 33.75
CA LEU A 250 8.44 20.92 35.20
C LEU A 250 9.43 21.95 35.76
N ARG A 251 10.09 22.75 34.89
CA ARG A 251 11.13 23.72 35.26
C ARG A 251 12.18 23.11 36.20
N LEU A 252 12.75 21.97 35.79
CA LEU A 252 13.73 21.26 36.61
C LEU A 252 14.95 22.14 36.90
N PRO A 253 15.60 21.99 38.08
CA PRO A 253 16.82 22.72 38.41
C PRO A 253 17.93 22.50 37.38
N ALA A 254 18.80 23.50 37.22
CA ALA A 254 19.93 23.41 36.30
C ALA A 254 20.77 22.14 36.54
N GLY A 255 21.07 21.43 35.45
CA GLY A 255 21.82 20.17 35.50
C GLY A 255 21.00 18.93 35.84
N LYS A 256 19.70 19.03 36.17
CA LYS A 256 18.81 17.88 36.37
C LYS A 256 18.09 17.49 35.07
N VAL A 257 17.87 16.19 34.88
CA VAL A 257 17.20 15.63 33.69
C VAL A 257 16.02 14.78 34.13
N TRP A 258 14.90 14.82 33.41
CA TRP A 258 13.77 13.93 33.71
C TRP A 258 14.07 12.51 33.24
N PHE A 259 13.88 11.50 34.09
CA PHE A 259 14.03 10.10 33.68
C PHE A 259 12.69 9.54 33.20
N GLU A 260 12.63 9.14 31.92
CA GLU A 260 11.49 8.41 31.36
C GLU A 260 11.77 6.90 31.42
N ALA A 261 11.22 6.23 32.43
CA ALA A 261 11.39 4.80 32.65
C ALA A 261 10.60 3.95 31.65
N THR A 262 11.15 2.80 31.27
CA THR A 262 10.45 1.75 30.52
C THR A 262 10.12 0.55 31.41
N THR A 263 9.46 -0.47 30.85
CA THR A 263 9.27 -1.77 31.51
C THR A 263 10.58 -2.56 31.64
N ASP A 264 11.56 -2.28 30.78
CA ASP A 264 12.90 -2.87 30.86
C ASP A 264 13.80 -2.08 31.82
N TRP A 265 14.76 -2.76 32.44
CA TRP A 265 15.77 -2.15 33.30
C TRP A 265 16.67 -1.20 32.52
N GLN A 266 16.75 0.05 32.97
CA GLN A 266 17.54 1.11 32.34
C GLN A 266 18.44 1.79 33.36
N GLU A 267 19.68 2.07 32.98
CA GLU A 267 20.61 2.84 33.81
C GLU A 267 20.06 4.26 34.02
N VAL A 268 20.00 4.68 35.29
CA VAL A 268 19.52 5.99 35.71
C VAL A 268 20.72 6.94 35.76
N PRO A 269 20.71 8.03 34.97
CA PRO A 269 21.76 9.04 35.04
C PRO A 269 21.87 9.62 36.45
N ARG A 270 23.08 9.90 36.93
CA ARG A 270 23.33 10.42 38.29
C ARG A 270 22.58 11.73 38.60
N ASN A 271 22.29 12.50 37.57
CA ASN A 271 21.58 13.77 37.65
C ASN A 271 20.09 13.66 37.31
N ALA A 272 19.54 12.46 37.21
CA ALA A 272 18.15 12.27 36.82
C ALA A 272 17.16 12.49 37.98
N ILE A 273 15.96 12.94 37.63
CA ILE A 273 14.79 13.01 38.49
C ILE A 273 13.79 11.98 37.97
N CYS A 274 13.40 11.05 38.83
CA CYS A 274 12.53 9.95 38.49
C CYS A 274 11.10 10.20 38.96
N ALA A 275 10.13 9.66 38.22
CA ALA A 275 8.74 9.61 38.67
C ALA A 275 8.59 8.71 39.91
N ALA A 276 7.53 8.94 40.70
CA ALA A 276 7.15 8.03 41.78
C ALA A 276 6.64 6.70 41.20
N GLY A 277 6.80 5.61 41.93
CA GLY A 277 6.29 4.28 41.54
C GLY A 277 7.19 3.47 40.61
N LEU A 278 8.48 3.84 40.48
CA LEU A 278 9.46 3.02 39.77
C LEU A 278 10.04 1.94 40.69
N GLU A 279 10.36 0.79 40.10
CA GLU A 279 11.25 -0.20 40.71
C GLU A 279 12.70 0.22 40.50
N TYR A 280 13.53 0.06 41.52
CA TYR A 280 14.95 0.39 41.48
C TYR A 280 15.79 -0.84 41.75
N HIS A 281 16.91 -0.95 41.05
CA HIS A 281 17.93 -1.95 41.26
C HIS A 281 19.30 -1.27 41.27
N CYS A 282 20.11 -1.54 42.29
CA CYS A 282 21.49 -1.06 42.34
C CYS A 282 22.42 -2.23 42.05
N ASP A 283 23.22 -2.10 41.00
CA ASP A 283 24.33 -3.01 40.77
C ASP A 283 25.47 -2.64 41.71
N MET A 284 25.64 -3.45 42.76
CA MET A 284 26.65 -3.25 43.80
C MET A 284 28.09 -3.38 43.27
N GLN A 285 28.31 -4.04 42.13
CA GLN A 285 29.65 -4.17 41.54
C GLN A 285 30.07 -2.91 40.79
N THR A 286 29.16 -2.32 40.02
CA THR A 286 29.45 -1.14 39.20
C THR A 286 29.05 0.18 39.87
N GLY A 287 28.26 0.12 40.95
CA GLY A 287 27.68 1.28 41.62
C GLY A 287 26.66 2.02 40.76
N ARG A 288 26.11 1.36 39.73
CA ARG A 288 25.13 1.94 38.81
C ARG A 288 23.72 1.66 39.29
N ASN A 289 22.88 2.68 39.21
CA ASN A 289 21.46 2.56 39.52
C ASN A 289 20.70 2.26 38.24
N PHE A 290 19.75 1.33 38.34
CA PHE A 290 18.81 0.99 37.28
C PHE A 290 17.39 1.21 37.78
N ALA A 291 16.50 1.62 36.89
CA ALA A 291 15.08 1.74 37.19
C ALA A 291 14.20 1.24 36.05
N ARG A 292 12.98 0.82 36.39
CA ARG A 292 11.91 0.46 35.45
C ARG A 292 10.54 0.79 36.03
N LEU A 293 9.51 0.79 35.19
CA LEU A 293 8.12 0.87 35.63
C LEU A 293 7.75 -0.38 36.45
N ALA A 294 7.16 -0.18 37.64
CA ALA A 294 6.52 -1.26 38.38
C ALA A 294 5.32 -1.77 37.58
N MET A 295 5.23 -3.09 37.35
CA MET A 295 4.08 -3.71 36.68
C MET A 295 2.90 -3.89 37.63
#